data_AF-A0AB38G437-F1
#
_entry.id   AF-A0AB38G437-F1
#
_cell.length_a   1.000
_cell.length_b   1.000
_cell.length_c   1.000
_cell.angle_alpha   90.00
_cell.angle_beta   90.00
_cell.angle_gamma   90.00
#
_symmetry.space_group_name_H-M   'P 1'
#
loop_
_entity.id
_entity.type
_entity.pdbx_description
1 polymer ?
#
loop_
_entity_poly.entity_id
_entity_poly.type
_entity_poly.pdbx_seq_one_letter_code
_entity_poly.pdbx_strand_id
1 'polypeptide(L)'
;MLLYIIYMTLCMGGGMMWFTFYFNSLLVFRFQDDYRSFRFISYDLSMFFMMFVGMTLAEDIKTRVMIFLVPIVNYAILFHWTNARKDEVQEKAIMEKNRTINLLLTENE
;
A
#
# COMPACT_ATOMS: atom_id res chain seq x y z
N MET A 1 -13.07 5.02 -9.22
CA MET A 1 -12.40 5.64 -8.06
C MET A 1 -10.93 5.97 -8.36
N LEU A 2 -10.09 4.99 -8.74
CA LEU A 2 -8.67 5.25 -9.04
C LEU A 2 -8.45 6.29 -10.17
N LEU A 3 -9.10 6.10 -11.33
CA LEU A 3 -9.11 7.08 -12.44
C LEU A 3 -9.61 8.48 -12.03
N TYR A 4 -10.55 8.55 -11.09
CA TYR A 4 -11.10 9.82 -10.62
C TYR A 4 -10.07 10.60 -9.79
N ILE A 5 -9.29 9.93 -8.96
CA ILE A 5 -8.21 10.57 -8.19
C ILE A 5 -7.07 10.98 -9.10
N ILE A 6 -6.73 10.19 -10.13
CA ILE A 6 -5.77 10.60 -11.17
C ILE A 6 -6.24 11.91 -11.81
N TYR A 7 -7.48 11.93 -12.32
CA TYR A 7 -8.05 13.12 -12.95
C TYR A 7 -8.07 14.34 -12.00
N MET A 8 -8.53 14.16 -10.76
CA MET A 8 -8.59 15.24 -9.78
C MET A 8 -7.21 15.77 -9.40
N THR A 9 -6.20 14.90 -9.32
CA THR A 9 -4.83 15.33 -9.01
C THR A 9 -4.20 16.12 -10.16
N LEU A 10 -4.51 15.75 -11.40
CA LEU A 10 -4.02 16.46 -12.58
C LEU A 10 -4.72 17.80 -12.79
N CYS A 11 -6.02 17.90 -12.50
CA CYS A 11 -6.80 19.12 -12.76
C CYS A 11 -6.94 20.06 -11.55
N MET A 12 -6.94 19.57 -10.31
CA MET A 12 -7.17 20.38 -9.09
C MET A 12 -5.92 20.59 -8.23
N GLY A 13 -4.79 19.98 -8.57
CA GLY A 13 -3.49 20.22 -7.95
C GLY A 13 -2.97 19.10 -7.02
N GLY A 14 -1.70 19.24 -6.63
CA GLY A 14 -0.92 18.17 -5.98
C GLY A 14 -1.41 17.72 -4.59
N GLY A 15 -2.25 18.50 -3.90
CA GLY A 15 -2.81 18.10 -2.62
C GLY A 15 -3.67 16.81 -2.69
N MET A 16 -4.26 16.54 -3.85
CA MET A 16 -5.04 15.32 -4.09
C MET A 16 -4.18 14.05 -4.13
N MET A 17 -2.85 14.16 -4.26
CA MET A 17 -1.95 12.98 -4.21
C MET A 17 -2.02 12.25 -2.88
N TRP A 18 -2.37 12.93 -1.79
CA TRP A 18 -2.50 12.29 -0.48
C TRP A 18 -3.61 11.23 -0.42
N PHE A 19 -4.60 11.28 -1.33
CA PHE A 19 -5.61 10.23 -1.44
C PHE A 19 -5.04 8.85 -1.82
N THR A 20 -3.83 8.79 -2.37
CA THR A 20 -3.13 7.53 -2.64
C THR A 20 -2.82 6.73 -1.36
N PHE A 21 -2.73 7.40 -0.19
CA PHE A 21 -2.59 6.73 1.11
C PHE A 21 -3.81 5.90 1.49
N TYR A 22 -5.01 6.40 1.17
CA TYR A 22 -6.24 5.67 1.42
C TYR A 22 -6.29 4.37 0.61
N PHE A 23 -5.79 4.41 -0.63
CA PHE A 23 -5.66 3.21 -1.46
C PHE A 23 -4.63 2.22 -0.90
N ASN A 24 -3.50 2.71 -0.39
CA ASN A 24 -2.53 1.84 0.29
C ASN A 24 -3.13 1.14 1.51
N SER A 25 -3.89 1.86 2.33
CA SER A 25 -4.60 1.27 3.46
C SER A 25 -5.60 0.20 3.02
N LEU A 26 -6.38 0.47 1.96
CA LEU A 26 -7.31 -0.52 1.39
C LEU A 26 -6.61 -1.76 0.84
N LEU A 27 -5.52 -1.58 0.09
CA LEU A 27 -4.75 -2.69 -0.49
C LEU A 27 -4.18 -3.61 0.59
N VAL A 28 -3.61 -3.03 1.65
CA VAL A 28 -2.98 -3.79 2.73
C VAL A 28 -4.00 -4.44 3.67
N PHE A 29 -4.95 -3.66 4.19
CA PHE A 29 -5.81 -4.13 5.28
C PHE A 29 -7.08 -4.81 4.79
N ARG A 30 -7.70 -4.30 3.71
CA ARG A 30 -8.98 -4.82 3.23
C ARG A 30 -8.79 -5.96 2.23
N PHE A 31 -7.93 -5.76 1.24
CA PHE A 31 -7.79 -6.72 0.17
C PHE A 31 -6.76 -7.81 0.46
N GLN A 32 -5.80 -7.55 1.35
CA GLN A 32 -4.71 -8.49 1.67
C GLN A 32 -4.03 -9.03 0.41
N ASP A 33 -4.01 -8.21 -0.63
CA ASP A 33 -3.59 -8.64 -1.96
C ASP A 33 -2.07 -8.82 -1.97
N ASP A 34 -1.61 -9.92 -2.56
CA ASP A 34 -0.19 -10.19 -2.74
C ASP A 34 0.41 -9.22 -3.78
N TYR A 35 1.73 -9.01 -3.76
CA TYR A 35 2.42 -8.06 -4.66
C TYR A 35 2.17 -8.31 -6.16
N ARG A 36 1.71 -9.51 -6.52
CA ARG A 36 1.36 -9.93 -7.89
C ARG A 36 -0.11 -9.73 -8.27
N SER A 37 -0.95 -9.24 -7.36
CA SER A 37 -2.37 -9.04 -7.64
C SER A 37 -2.55 -7.95 -8.70
N PHE A 38 -3.49 -8.18 -9.61
CA PHE A 38 -3.83 -7.23 -10.68
C PHE A 38 -4.14 -5.83 -10.13
N ARG A 39 -4.72 -5.75 -8.93
CA ARG A 39 -5.05 -4.49 -8.26
C ARG A 39 -3.81 -3.74 -7.78
N PHE A 40 -2.79 -4.45 -7.28
CA PHE A 40 -1.52 -3.88 -6.86
C PHE A 40 -0.76 -3.33 -8.08
N ILE A 41 -0.69 -4.10 -9.16
CA ILE A 41 -0.05 -3.68 -10.42
C ILE A 41 -0.78 -2.46 -11.01
N SER A 42 -2.12 -2.46 -10.98
CA SER A 42 -2.92 -1.33 -11.48
C SER A 42 -2.69 -0.05 -10.67
N TYR A 43 -2.55 -0.19 -9.34
CA TYR A 43 -2.22 0.93 -8.46
C TYR A 43 -0.81 1.45 -8.72
N ASP A 44 0.17 0.56 -8.86
CA ASP A 44 1.56 0.89 -9.12
C ASP A 44 1.71 1.63 -10.45
N LEU A 45 1.09 1.10 -11.52
CA LEU A 45 1.04 1.74 -12.83
C LEU A 45 0.39 3.13 -12.77
N SER A 46 -0.67 3.28 -11.97
CA SER A 46 -1.35 4.57 -11.77
C SER A 46 -0.46 5.57 -11.04
N MET A 47 0.29 5.13 -10.03
CA MET A 47 1.27 5.96 -9.31
C MET A 47 2.41 6.41 -10.22
N PHE A 48 2.98 5.51 -11.01
CA PHE A 48 4.01 5.85 -12.00
C PHE A 48 3.49 6.86 -13.02
N PHE A 49 2.27 6.65 -13.53
CA PHE A 49 1.66 7.59 -14.47
C PHE A 49 1.43 8.97 -13.84
N MET A 50 0.91 9.03 -12.61
CA MET A 50 0.71 10.30 -11.89
C MET A 50 2.04 11.02 -11.62
N MET A 51 3.09 10.28 -11.25
CA MET A 51 4.42 10.86 -11.02
C MET A 51 5.01 11.41 -12.31
N PHE A 52 4.89 10.68 -13.43
CA PHE A 52 5.39 11.12 -14.73
C PHE A 52 4.66 12.38 -15.22
N VAL A 53 3.34 12.37 -15.22
CA VAL A 53 2.52 13.51 -15.67
C VAL A 53 2.62 14.68 -14.69
N GLY A 54 2.71 14.41 -13.39
CA GLY A 54 2.96 15.44 -12.38
C GLY A 54 4.28 16.18 -12.62
N MET A 55 5.36 15.46 -12.93
CA MET A 55 6.66 16.09 -13.23
C MET A 55 6.65 16.95 -14.49
N THR A 56 5.90 16.55 -15.52
CA THR A 56 5.81 17.33 -16.77
C THR A 56 4.96 18.59 -16.62
N LEU A 57 3.91 18.55 -15.78
CA LEU A 57 3.01 19.69 -15.54
C LEU A 57 3.50 20.65 -14.45
N ALA A 58 4.42 20.22 -13.58
CA ALA A 58 4.88 21.05 -12.49
C ALA A 58 5.85 22.14 -12.98
N GLU A 59 5.37 23.38 -12.98
CA GLU A 59 6.15 24.60 -13.27
C GLU A 59 7.03 25.01 -12.08
N ASP A 60 6.52 24.83 -10.84
CA ASP A 60 7.22 25.18 -9.61
C ASP A 60 8.07 24.03 -9.03
N ILE A 61 9.28 24.37 -8.57
CA ILE A 61 10.20 23.46 -7.86
C ILE A 61 9.54 22.85 -6.62
N LYS A 62 8.78 23.64 -5.85
CA LYS A 62 8.08 23.15 -4.65
C LYS A 62 7.09 22.04 -4.98
N THR A 63 6.35 22.21 -6.07
CA THR A 63 5.36 21.24 -6.55
C THR A 63 6.05 19.97 -7.06
N ARG A 64 7.17 20.10 -7.80
CA ARG A 64 7.99 18.94 -8.22
C ARG A 64 8.50 18.13 -7.04
N VAL A 65 9.01 18.79 -6.00
CA VAL A 65 9.49 18.12 -4.79
C VAL A 65 8.33 17.36 -4.13
N MET A 66 7.15 17.96 -3.97
CA MET A 66 6.00 17.26 -3.40
C MET A 66 5.55 16.05 -4.23
N ILE A 67 5.51 16.17 -5.56
CA ILE A 67 5.17 15.07 -6.47
C ILE A 67 6.14 13.90 -6.32
N PHE A 68 7.40 14.15 -5.96
CA PHE A 68 8.38 13.10 -5.74
C PHE A 68 8.34 12.52 -4.31
N LEU A 69 8.16 13.39 -3.31
CA LEU A 69 8.22 13.03 -1.90
C LEU A 69 6.98 12.25 -1.45
N VAL A 70 5.79 12.64 -1.91
CA VAL A 70 4.52 12.00 -1.51
C VAL A 70 4.44 10.52 -1.93
N PRO A 71 4.84 10.12 -3.16
CA PRO A 71 4.94 8.72 -3.54
C PRO A 71 5.94 7.93 -2.70
N ILE A 72 7.13 8.49 -2.44
CA ILE A 72 8.16 7.81 -1.63
C ILE A 72 7.63 7.48 -0.24
N VAL A 73 7.01 8.46 0.43
CA VAL A 73 6.43 8.26 1.76
C VAL A 73 5.26 7.26 1.70
N ASN A 74 4.46 7.29 0.63
CA ASN A 74 3.41 6.29 0.39
C ASN A 74 3.96 4.87 0.31
N TYR A 75 4.99 4.65 -0.52
CA TYR A 75 5.61 3.33 -0.67
C TYR A 75 6.27 2.85 0.64
N ALA A 76 6.91 3.75 1.38
CA ALA A 76 7.50 3.41 2.69
C ALA A 76 6.43 2.93 3.68
N ILE A 77 5.30 3.64 3.76
CA ILE A 77 4.18 3.27 4.64
C ILE A 77 3.52 1.97 4.16
N LEU A 78 3.31 1.82 2.85
CA LEU A 78 2.79 0.60 2.24
C LEU A 78 3.65 -0.60 2.62
N PHE A 79 4.97 -0.49 2.44
CA PHE A 79 5.93 -1.54 2.78
C PHE A 79 5.88 -1.88 4.28
N HIS A 80 5.86 -0.87 5.15
CA HIS A 80 5.79 -1.06 6.59
C HIS A 80 4.51 -1.78 7.02
N TRP A 81 3.35 -1.37 6.51
CA TRP A 81 2.08 -2.04 6.83
C TRP A 81 2.01 -3.45 6.25
N THR A 82 2.50 -3.69 5.04
CA THR A 82 2.54 -5.04 4.48
C THR A 82 3.43 -5.96 5.32
N ASN A 83 4.56 -5.46 5.82
CA ASN A 83 5.46 -6.26 6.66
C ASN A 83 4.85 -6.56 8.03
N ALA A 84 4.32 -5.55 8.72
CA ALA A 84 3.63 -5.73 10.00
C ALA A 84 2.50 -6.76 9.91
N ARG A 85 1.78 -6.78 8.78
CA ARG A 85 0.74 -7.78 8.51
C ARG A 85 1.28 -9.19 8.31
N LYS A 86 2.40 -9.34 7.62
CA LYS A 86 3.05 -10.66 7.45
C LYS A 86 3.52 -11.20 8.81
N ASP A 87 4.05 -10.34 9.65
CA ASP A 87 4.49 -10.69 11.01
C ASP A 87 3.29 -11.19 11.85
N GLU A 88 2.15 -10.46 11.83
CA GLU A 88 0.91 -10.89 12.51
C GLU A 88 0.39 -12.25 12.03
N VAL A 89 0.45 -12.51 10.71
CA VAL A 89 -0.02 -13.78 10.13
C VAL A 89 0.90 -14.94 10.53
N GLN A 90 2.22 -14.71 10.53
CA GLN A 90 3.19 -15.72 10.98
C GLN A 90 3.02 -16.03 12.46
N GLU A 91 2.83 -15.02 13.29
CA GLU A 91 2.63 -15.21 14.74
C GLU A 91 1.39 -16.05 15.04
N LYS A 92 0.27 -15.79 14.35
CA LYS A 92 -0.95 -16.61 14.47
C LYS A 92 -0.73 -18.05 14.02
N ALA A 93 -0.02 -18.27 12.92
CA ALA A 93 0.28 -19.62 12.43
C ALA A 93 1.16 -20.41 13.41
N ILE A 94 2.10 -19.75 14.08
CA ILE A 94 2.93 -20.36 15.15
C ILE A 94 2.07 -20.68 16.37
N MET A 95 1.18 -19.76 16.77
CA MET A 95 0.31 -19.96 17.92
C MET A 95 -0.68 -21.13 17.73
N GLU A 96 -1.25 -21.27 16.52
CA GLU A 96 -2.11 -22.41 16.18
C GLU A 96 -1.35 -23.73 16.25
N LYS A 97 -0.14 -23.80 15.67
CA LYS A 97 0.72 -25.00 15.75
C LYS A 97 1.06 -25.37 17.19
N ASN A 98 1.39 -24.38 18.02
CA ASN A 98 1.68 -24.60 19.44
C ASN A 98 0.46 -25.14 20.20
N ARG A 99 -0.75 -24.65 19.89
CA ARG A 99 -1.99 -25.18 20.46
C ARG A 99 -2.23 -26.63 20.04
N THR A 100 -2.01 -26.97 18.78
CA THR A 100 -2.14 -28.36 18.30
C THR A 100 -1.14 -29.29 18.99
N ILE A 101 0.12 -28.88 19.15
CA ILE A 101 1.13 -29.68 19.85
C ILE A 101 0.72 -29.92 21.31
N ASN A 102 0.25 -28.89 22.02
CA ASN A 102 -0.20 -29.04 23.39
C ASN A 102 -1.40 -30.00 23.52
N LEU A 103 -2.37 -29.92 22.60
CA LEU A 103 -3.51 -30.85 22.59
C LEU A 103 -3.06 -32.30 22.34
N LEU A 104 -2.14 -32.52 21.38
CA LEU A 104 -1.59 -33.85 21.11
C LEU A 104 -0.76 -34.40 22.27
N LEU A 105 -0.07 -33.55 23.04
CA LEU A 105 0.64 -33.96 24.24
C LEU A 105 -0.34 -34.37 25.35
N THR A 106 -1.42 -33.62 25.57
CA THR A 106 -2.45 -33.97 26.55
C THR A 106 -3.22 -35.25 26.20
N GLU A 107 -3.41 -35.57 24.92
CA GLU A 107 -4.03 -36.84 24.50
C GLU A 107 -3.10 -38.07 24.64
N ASN A 108 -1.79 -37.85 24.78
CA ASN A 108 -0.78 -38.92 24.86
C ASN A 108 -0.31 -39.21 26.31
N GLU A 109 -0.76 -38.43 27.30
CA GLU A 109 -0.60 -38.68 28.73
C GLU A 109 -1.81 -39.43 29.31
#